data_AF-A0A850GLR5-F1
#
_entry.id   AF-A0A850GLR5-F1
#
_cell.length_a   1.000
_cell.length_b   1.000
_cell.length_c   1.000
_cell.angle_alpha   90.00
_cell.angle_beta   90.00
_cell.angle_gamma   90.00
#
_symmetry.space_group_name_H-M   'P 1'
#
loop_
_entity.id
_entity.type
_entity.pdbx_description
1 polymer ?
#
loop_
_entity_poly.entity_id
_entity_poly.type
_entity_poly.pdbx_seq_one_letter_code
_entity_poly.pdbx_strand_id
1 'polypeptide(L)'
;MDTANLLQLIETAVAIEAKEGHLAHYLAERAQSKGASFGDEQRVEALELFEGYVRSVPKLLASALTSSVGTPVEALMAKVVRAAAAYWDEPDDLVPDSLGILGLLDDAYYSLRMLQLVSERLQAESGQALIAEDLSALDAVVRDILGEVADALDDLVILSLSNTPVDELIATLDEHAGSFRLASAETSFTGMSVEALVSERLSFAQPEDGALVDEIGEVLEALGRSLAEGFAAAGGFDLRAAVRGGSEALELVLRRAILSEGASDEAAEEIDEADLALAVSLLVGAVVQRAALGEAVDRELVVDCVQIVLEGVS
;
A
#
# COMPACT_ATOMS: atom_id res chain seq x y z
N MET A 1 0.21 -10.51 -23.78
CA MET A 1 1.28 -9.60 -24.20
C MET A 1 2.68 -10.23 -24.18
N ASP A 2 3.64 -9.74 -24.98
CA ASP A 2 5.09 -10.03 -24.87
C ASP A 2 5.80 -8.86 -24.17
N THR A 3 6.87 -9.13 -23.42
CA THR A 3 7.61 -8.09 -22.66
C THR A 3 8.20 -7.02 -23.56
N ALA A 4 8.53 -7.35 -24.82
CA ALA A 4 8.98 -6.39 -25.81
C ALA A 4 7.89 -5.36 -26.18
N ASN A 5 6.63 -5.79 -26.26
CA ASN A 5 5.50 -4.88 -26.54
C ASN A 5 5.22 -3.97 -25.34
N LEU A 6 5.29 -4.51 -24.12
CA LEU A 6 5.23 -3.74 -22.87
C LEU A 6 6.27 -2.62 -22.86
N LEU A 7 7.53 -2.95 -23.15
CA LEU A 7 8.61 -1.96 -23.20
C LEU A 7 8.31 -0.87 -24.24
N GLN A 8 7.77 -1.23 -25.41
CA GLN A 8 7.42 -0.24 -26.43
C GLN A 8 6.27 0.70 -25.98
N LEU A 9 5.25 0.17 -25.28
CA LEU A 9 4.17 0.99 -24.71
C LEU A 9 4.73 1.97 -23.68
N ILE A 10 5.58 1.48 -22.78
CA ILE A 10 6.23 2.31 -21.75
C ILE A 10 7.08 3.41 -22.41
N GLU A 11 7.92 3.10 -23.40
CA GLU A 11 8.69 4.14 -24.10
C GLU A 11 7.79 5.17 -24.81
N THR A 12 6.63 4.75 -25.31
CA THR A 12 5.64 5.65 -25.91
C THR A 12 5.03 6.56 -24.84
N ALA A 13 4.67 6.02 -23.68
CA ALA A 13 4.13 6.76 -22.56
C ALA A 13 5.14 7.76 -21.97
N VAL A 14 6.41 7.37 -21.84
CA VAL A 14 7.51 8.28 -21.43
C VAL A 14 7.63 9.43 -22.43
N ALA A 15 7.54 9.16 -23.73
CA ALA A 15 7.61 10.20 -24.76
C ALA A 15 6.40 11.15 -24.74
N ILE A 16 5.19 10.63 -24.45
CA ILE A 16 3.99 11.44 -24.24
C ILE A 16 4.16 12.32 -23.00
N GLU A 17 4.60 11.77 -21.88
CA GLU A 17 4.81 12.52 -20.64
C GLU A 17 5.85 13.63 -20.82
N ALA A 18 6.97 13.35 -21.51
CA ALA A 18 7.99 14.35 -21.80
C ALA A 18 7.47 15.52 -22.67
N LYS A 19 6.40 15.30 -23.45
CA LYS A 19 5.81 16.30 -24.36
C LYS A 19 4.63 17.05 -23.75
N GLU A 20 3.71 16.33 -23.11
CA GLU A 20 2.43 16.84 -22.65
C GLU A 20 2.41 17.08 -21.12
N GLY A 21 3.24 16.39 -20.35
CA GLY A 21 3.40 16.59 -18.90
C GLY A 21 2.15 16.27 -18.09
N HIS A 22 1.40 15.25 -18.46
CA HIS A 22 0.12 14.91 -17.83
C HIS A 22 0.30 14.53 -16.36
N LEU A 23 1.21 13.60 -16.06
CA LEU A 23 1.53 13.22 -14.69
C LEU A 23 2.14 14.39 -13.92
N ALA A 24 3.04 15.15 -14.55
CA ALA A 24 3.66 16.32 -13.93
C ALA A 24 2.65 17.40 -13.53
N HIS A 25 1.59 17.57 -14.33
CA HIS A 25 0.51 18.51 -14.05
C HIS A 25 -0.43 17.96 -12.97
N TYR A 26 -0.86 16.69 -13.09
CA TYR A 26 -1.71 16.02 -12.12
C TYR A 26 -1.10 16.05 -10.71
N LEU A 27 0.18 15.68 -10.60
CA LEU A 27 0.89 15.75 -9.33
C LEU A 27 0.83 17.17 -8.77
N ALA A 28 1.17 18.18 -9.59
CA ALA A 28 1.17 19.59 -9.16
C ALA A 28 -0.19 20.09 -8.65
N GLU A 29 -1.27 19.75 -9.34
CA GLU A 29 -2.63 20.07 -8.88
C GLU A 29 -2.95 19.37 -7.56
N ARG A 30 -2.54 18.11 -7.40
CA ARG A 30 -2.77 17.32 -6.18
C ARG A 30 -2.02 17.84 -4.96
N ALA A 31 -0.77 18.29 -5.06
CA ALA A 31 -0.17 18.94 -3.87
C ALA A 31 -0.78 20.30 -3.59
N GLN A 32 -1.19 21.05 -4.63
CA GLN A 32 -1.85 22.33 -4.42
C GLN A 32 -3.18 22.14 -3.66
N SER A 33 -3.95 21.10 -3.97
CA SER A 33 -5.16 20.76 -3.21
C SER A 33 -4.84 20.34 -1.77
N LYS A 34 -3.67 19.71 -1.53
CA LYS A 34 -3.15 19.35 -0.20
C LYS A 34 -2.37 20.49 0.49
N GLY A 35 -2.47 21.74 0.01
CA GLY A 35 -1.81 22.91 0.63
C GLY A 35 -0.27 22.93 0.55
N ALA A 36 0.33 22.02 -0.21
CA ALA A 36 1.77 21.95 -0.46
C ALA A 36 2.13 22.52 -1.84
N SER A 37 3.38 22.94 -2.02
CA SER A 37 3.88 23.45 -3.31
C SER A 37 5.04 22.60 -3.80
N PHE A 38 4.97 22.13 -5.05
CA PHE A 38 6.09 21.45 -5.71
C PHE A 38 7.21 22.42 -6.06
N GLY A 39 8.42 22.14 -5.57
CA GLY A 39 9.64 22.60 -6.23
C GLY A 39 9.88 21.83 -7.53
N ASP A 40 10.68 22.40 -8.44
CA ASP A 40 11.02 21.76 -9.72
C ASP A 40 11.80 20.44 -9.53
N GLU A 41 12.66 20.37 -8.53
CA GLU A 41 13.46 19.17 -8.19
C GLU A 41 12.57 18.00 -7.73
N GLN A 42 11.66 18.26 -6.79
CA GLN A 42 10.70 17.25 -6.28
C GLN A 42 9.78 16.72 -7.39
N ARG A 43 9.41 17.57 -8.35
CA ARG A 43 8.60 17.15 -9.50
C ARG A 43 9.35 16.18 -10.40
N VAL A 44 10.64 16.46 -10.67
CA VAL A 44 11.49 15.56 -11.47
C VAL A 44 11.67 14.23 -10.74
N GLU A 45 11.96 14.26 -9.44
CA GLU A 45 12.14 13.05 -8.64
C GLU A 45 10.88 12.18 -8.55
N ALA A 46 9.71 12.78 -8.44
CA ALA A 46 8.43 12.07 -8.46
C ALA A 46 8.17 11.42 -9.84
N LEU A 47 8.44 12.13 -10.93
CA LEU A 47 8.30 11.58 -12.29
C LEU A 47 9.24 10.40 -12.52
N GLU A 48 10.51 10.52 -12.13
CA GLU A 48 11.47 9.40 -12.22
C GLU A 48 11.01 8.18 -11.42
N LEU A 49 10.36 8.40 -10.28
CA LEU A 49 9.85 7.32 -9.44
C LEU A 49 8.68 6.59 -10.10
N PHE A 50 7.70 7.29 -10.65
CA PHE A 50 6.57 6.65 -11.37
C PHE A 50 7.02 6.01 -12.69
N GLU A 51 7.96 6.60 -13.40
CA GLU A 51 8.60 5.95 -14.55
C GLU A 51 9.29 4.64 -14.10
N GLY A 52 10.03 4.69 -13.00
CA GLY A 52 10.65 3.51 -12.39
C GLY A 52 9.64 2.43 -11.98
N TYR A 53 8.48 2.83 -11.45
CA TYR A 53 7.37 1.94 -11.09
C TYR A 53 6.87 1.18 -12.32
N VAL A 54 6.46 1.90 -13.36
CA VAL A 54 5.96 1.31 -14.61
C VAL A 54 7.03 0.43 -15.28
N ARG A 55 8.30 0.89 -15.31
CA ARG A 55 9.43 0.12 -15.87
C ARG A 55 9.77 -1.15 -15.08
N SER A 56 9.35 -1.25 -13.82
CA SER A 56 9.61 -2.44 -13.01
C SER A 56 8.79 -3.64 -13.46
N VAL A 57 7.61 -3.43 -14.03
CA VAL A 57 6.72 -4.50 -14.51
C VAL A 57 7.41 -5.44 -15.50
N PRO A 58 7.91 -4.99 -16.68
CA PRO A 58 8.56 -5.88 -17.63
C PRO A 58 9.80 -6.56 -17.05
N LYS A 59 10.54 -5.89 -16.16
CA LYS A 59 11.72 -6.45 -15.47
C LYS A 59 11.33 -7.63 -14.58
N LEU A 60 10.31 -7.48 -13.74
CA LEU A 60 9.84 -8.51 -12.82
C LEU A 60 9.24 -9.69 -13.59
N LEU A 61 8.40 -9.44 -14.60
CA LEU A 61 7.83 -10.49 -15.45
C LEU A 61 8.91 -11.30 -16.18
N ALA A 62 9.91 -10.62 -16.75
CA ALA A 62 11.02 -11.28 -17.43
C ALA A 62 11.87 -12.12 -16.49
N SER A 63 12.11 -11.64 -15.26
CA SER A 63 12.86 -12.39 -14.24
C SER A 63 12.09 -13.64 -13.78
N ALA A 64 10.79 -13.51 -13.52
CA ALA A 64 9.92 -14.62 -13.16
C ALA A 64 9.95 -15.72 -14.24
N LEU A 65 9.79 -15.35 -15.51
CA LEU A 65 9.91 -16.30 -16.62
C LEU A 65 11.30 -16.93 -16.68
N THR A 66 12.35 -16.12 -16.72
CA THR A 66 13.73 -16.58 -16.90
C THR A 66 14.16 -17.55 -15.79
N SER A 67 13.75 -17.28 -14.55
CA SER A 67 14.08 -18.14 -13.41
C SER A 67 13.32 -19.48 -13.40
N SER A 68 12.21 -19.56 -14.13
CA SER A 68 11.44 -20.79 -14.29
C SER A 68 11.87 -21.67 -15.46
N VAL A 69 12.68 -21.15 -16.40
CA VAL A 69 13.09 -21.88 -17.61
C VAL A 69 13.84 -23.16 -17.26
N GLY A 70 13.41 -24.28 -17.84
CA GLY A 70 13.98 -25.61 -17.62
C GLY A 70 13.63 -26.23 -16.27
N THR A 71 12.71 -25.62 -15.51
CA THR A 71 12.22 -26.14 -14.22
C THR A 71 10.83 -26.78 -14.37
N PRO A 72 10.40 -27.65 -13.44
CA PRO A 72 9.05 -28.21 -13.42
C PRO A 72 7.92 -27.16 -13.38
N VAL A 73 8.22 -25.93 -12.94
CA VAL A 73 7.23 -24.86 -12.80
C VAL A 73 7.16 -23.92 -13.99
N GLU A 74 7.95 -24.13 -15.06
CA GLU A 74 8.00 -23.24 -16.23
C GLU A 74 6.62 -22.94 -16.80
N ALA A 75 5.80 -23.97 -17.02
CA ALA A 75 4.46 -23.82 -17.57
C ALA A 75 3.47 -23.12 -16.61
N LEU A 76 3.66 -23.29 -15.30
CA LEU A 76 2.82 -22.66 -14.28
C LEU A 76 3.20 -21.18 -14.14
N MET A 77 4.50 -20.88 -14.08
CA MET A 77 5.01 -19.52 -14.05
C MET A 77 4.59 -18.73 -15.29
N ALA A 78 4.61 -19.34 -16.48
CA ALA A 78 4.12 -18.71 -17.69
C ALA A 78 2.62 -18.31 -17.61
N LYS A 79 1.80 -19.06 -16.87
CA LYS A 79 0.39 -18.71 -16.64
C LYS A 79 0.26 -17.55 -15.65
N VAL A 80 1.06 -17.54 -14.57
CA VAL A 80 1.13 -16.42 -13.61
C VAL A 80 1.51 -15.14 -14.33
N VAL A 81 2.61 -15.16 -15.08
CA VAL A 81 3.10 -14.00 -15.84
C VAL A 81 2.07 -13.52 -16.87
N ARG A 82 1.35 -14.43 -17.52
CA ARG A 82 0.26 -14.06 -18.42
C ARG A 82 -0.90 -13.38 -17.70
N ALA A 83 -1.28 -13.87 -16.53
CA ALA A 83 -2.36 -13.28 -15.74
C ALA A 83 -1.97 -11.88 -15.21
N ALA A 84 -0.70 -11.68 -14.83
CA ALA A 84 -0.18 -10.39 -14.40
C ALA A 84 -0.15 -9.38 -15.55
N ALA A 85 0.19 -9.82 -16.77
CA ALA A 85 0.25 -8.98 -17.96
C ALA A 85 -1.09 -8.86 -18.73
N ALA A 86 -2.19 -9.41 -18.19
CA ALA A 86 -3.45 -9.51 -18.92
C ALA A 86 -4.14 -8.16 -19.12
N TYR A 87 -4.02 -7.26 -18.14
CA TYR A 87 -4.71 -5.98 -18.14
C TYR A 87 -4.16 -5.03 -19.21
N TRP A 88 -2.86 -5.08 -19.49
CA TRP A 88 -2.23 -4.35 -20.59
C TRP A 88 -2.73 -4.68 -22.01
N ASP A 89 -3.44 -5.80 -22.18
CA ASP A 89 -4.05 -6.16 -23.47
C ASP A 89 -5.52 -5.70 -23.55
N GLU A 90 -6.09 -5.09 -22.48
CA GLU A 90 -7.49 -4.69 -22.40
C GLU A 90 -7.75 -3.42 -23.25
N PRO A 91 -8.68 -3.46 -24.21
CA PRO A 91 -8.93 -2.33 -25.10
C PRO A 91 -9.67 -1.16 -24.44
N ASP A 92 -10.42 -1.42 -23.37
CA ASP A 92 -11.22 -0.44 -22.63
C ASP A 92 -10.60 -0.23 -21.23
N ASP A 93 -9.41 0.37 -21.21
CA ASP A 93 -8.70 0.66 -19.98
C ASP A 93 -9.43 1.72 -19.12
N LEU A 94 -9.31 1.59 -17.80
CA LEU A 94 -9.92 2.49 -16.82
C LEU A 94 -9.26 3.87 -16.85
N VAL A 95 -7.96 3.95 -17.10
CA VAL A 95 -7.23 5.18 -17.38
C VAL A 95 -6.73 5.16 -18.83
N PRO A 96 -7.01 6.18 -19.65
CA PRO A 96 -6.57 6.15 -21.04
C PRO A 96 -5.04 6.24 -21.19
N ASP A 97 -4.41 5.25 -21.87
CA ASP A 97 -3.01 5.24 -22.33
C ASP A 97 -2.52 6.56 -22.94
N SER A 98 -3.43 7.31 -23.58
CA SER A 98 -3.13 8.61 -24.17
C SER A 98 -2.62 9.65 -23.18
N LEU A 99 -2.77 9.40 -21.86
CA LEU A 99 -2.25 10.23 -20.78
C LEU A 99 -0.78 9.96 -20.44
N GLY A 100 -0.08 9.15 -21.23
CA GLY A 100 1.34 8.88 -21.02
C GLY A 100 1.56 8.02 -19.77
N ILE A 101 2.52 8.36 -18.92
CA ILE A 101 2.84 7.55 -17.73
C ILE A 101 1.65 7.49 -16.77
N LEU A 102 0.88 8.58 -16.65
CA LEU A 102 -0.34 8.59 -15.83
C LEU A 102 -1.35 7.54 -16.30
N GLY A 103 -1.43 7.31 -17.61
CA GLY A 103 -2.32 6.32 -18.21
C GLY A 103 -1.83 4.88 -18.15
N LEU A 104 -0.60 4.64 -17.69
CA LEU A 104 -0.07 3.28 -17.47
C LEU A 104 0.02 2.93 -15.97
N LEU A 105 -0.47 3.80 -15.08
CA LEU A 105 -0.34 3.57 -13.63
C LEU A 105 -1.27 2.46 -13.14
N ASP A 106 -2.47 2.37 -13.67
CA ASP A 106 -3.43 1.27 -13.43
C ASP A 106 -2.91 -0.06 -13.95
N ASP A 107 -2.40 -0.09 -15.19
CA ASP A 107 -1.70 -1.22 -15.79
C ASP A 107 -0.56 -1.76 -14.90
N ALA A 108 0.30 -0.83 -14.46
CA ALA A 108 1.43 -1.15 -13.61
C ALA A 108 0.97 -1.59 -12.23
N TYR A 109 -0.01 -0.90 -11.65
CA TYR A 109 -0.60 -1.24 -10.35
C TYR A 109 -1.17 -2.65 -10.34
N TYR A 110 -2.04 -2.98 -11.31
CA TYR A 110 -2.61 -4.32 -11.46
C TYR A 110 -1.54 -5.41 -11.51
N SER A 111 -0.51 -5.18 -12.34
CA SER A 111 0.55 -6.16 -12.56
C SER A 111 1.42 -6.37 -11.33
N LEU A 112 1.82 -5.27 -10.68
CA LEU A 112 2.67 -5.32 -9.50
C LEU A 112 1.91 -5.91 -8.31
N ARG A 113 0.67 -5.50 -8.10
CA ARG A 113 -0.20 -6.03 -7.04
C ARG A 113 -0.40 -7.53 -7.18
N MET A 114 -0.68 -8.00 -8.39
CA MET A 114 -0.78 -9.43 -8.68
C MET A 114 0.53 -10.18 -8.35
N LEU A 115 1.66 -9.67 -8.84
CA LEU A 115 2.97 -10.31 -8.59
C LEU A 115 3.35 -10.30 -7.11
N GLN A 116 3.03 -9.25 -6.36
CA GLN A 116 3.25 -9.17 -4.92
C GLN A 116 2.43 -10.20 -4.17
N LEU A 117 1.13 -10.31 -4.42
CA LEU A 117 0.28 -11.29 -3.75
C LEU A 117 0.74 -12.74 -4.05
N VAL A 118 1.19 -13.02 -5.27
CA VAL A 118 1.82 -14.31 -5.60
C VAL A 118 3.14 -14.48 -4.84
N SER A 119 3.98 -13.45 -4.79
CA SER A 119 5.26 -13.47 -4.08
C SER A 119 5.08 -13.69 -2.57
N GLU A 120 4.11 -13.03 -1.95
CA GLU A 120 3.75 -13.16 -0.54
C GLU A 120 3.29 -14.57 -0.21
N ARG A 121 2.39 -15.15 -1.03
CA ARG A 121 2.00 -16.56 -0.88
C ARG A 121 3.16 -17.51 -1.04
N LEU A 122 4.00 -17.32 -2.06
CA LEU A 122 5.19 -18.14 -2.26
C LEU A 122 6.14 -18.05 -1.06
N GLN A 123 6.31 -16.85 -0.49
CA GLN A 123 7.18 -16.62 0.65
C GLN A 123 6.63 -17.29 1.91
N ALA A 124 5.32 -17.19 2.14
CA ALA A 124 4.64 -17.80 3.28
C ALA A 124 4.67 -19.33 3.24
N GLU A 125 4.44 -19.93 2.06
CA GLU A 125 4.27 -21.38 1.92
C GLU A 125 5.55 -22.13 1.54
N SER A 126 6.46 -21.51 0.76
CA SER A 126 7.68 -22.15 0.25
C SER A 126 8.99 -21.47 0.67
N GLY A 127 8.91 -20.30 1.31
CA GLY A 127 10.08 -19.49 1.70
C GLY A 127 10.82 -18.84 0.53
N GLN A 128 10.21 -18.82 -0.66
CA GLN A 128 10.76 -18.17 -1.87
C GLN A 128 9.91 -16.96 -2.23
N ALA A 129 10.54 -15.87 -2.68
CA ALA A 129 9.86 -14.66 -3.13
C ALA A 129 10.22 -14.36 -4.60
N LEU A 130 9.25 -13.83 -5.35
CA LEU A 130 9.46 -13.33 -6.72
C LEU A 130 9.98 -11.90 -6.73
N ILE A 131 9.55 -11.09 -5.75
CA ILE A 131 9.95 -9.71 -5.56
C ILE A 131 10.74 -9.61 -4.26
N ALA A 132 11.92 -8.99 -4.31
CA ALA A 132 12.82 -8.88 -3.16
C ALA A 132 12.46 -7.70 -2.25
N GLU A 133 11.86 -6.67 -2.83
CA GLU A 133 11.54 -5.40 -2.21
C GLU A 133 10.09 -5.35 -1.75
N ASP A 134 9.84 -4.64 -0.66
CA ASP A 134 8.49 -4.26 -0.27
C ASP A 134 8.07 -3.02 -1.06
N LEU A 135 7.00 -3.14 -1.85
CA LEU A 135 6.43 -2.04 -2.64
C LEU A 135 5.22 -1.39 -1.98
N SER A 136 4.79 -1.85 -0.80
CA SER A 136 3.59 -1.41 -0.09
C SER A 136 3.47 0.12 0.00
N ALA A 137 4.55 0.81 0.37
CA ALA A 137 4.58 2.27 0.47
C ALA A 137 4.34 2.96 -0.87
N LEU A 138 4.81 2.39 -1.98
CA LEU A 138 4.65 2.96 -3.31
C LEU A 138 3.27 2.63 -3.88
N ASP A 139 2.77 1.42 -3.63
CA ASP A 139 1.40 1.04 -4.00
C ASP A 139 0.37 1.91 -3.29
N ALA A 140 0.59 2.25 -2.03
CA ALA A 140 -0.29 3.18 -1.31
C ALA A 140 -0.37 4.55 -2.00
N VAL A 141 0.75 5.06 -2.52
CA VAL A 141 0.74 6.33 -3.26
C VAL A 141 0.08 6.17 -4.63
N VAL A 142 0.34 5.07 -5.35
CA VAL A 142 -0.31 4.83 -6.65
C VAL A 142 -1.82 4.64 -6.47
N ARG A 143 -2.24 3.94 -5.42
CA ARG A 143 -3.64 3.79 -5.02
C ARG A 143 -4.29 5.12 -4.69
N ASP A 144 -3.60 6.02 -3.97
CA ASP A 144 -4.07 7.41 -3.73
C ASP A 144 -4.26 8.18 -5.05
N ILE A 145 -3.38 7.97 -6.03
CA ILE A 145 -3.45 8.61 -7.35
C ILE A 145 -4.62 8.08 -8.17
N LEU A 146 -4.86 6.77 -8.15
CA LEU A 146 -5.91 6.08 -8.91
C LEU A 146 -7.31 6.23 -8.28
N GLY A 147 -7.39 6.41 -6.95
CA GLY A 147 -8.67 6.55 -6.24
C GLY A 147 -9.55 5.30 -6.38
N GLU A 148 -10.84 5.49 -6.68
CA GLU A 148 -11.82 4.40 -6.85
C GLU A 148 -11.43 3.37 -7.93
N VAL A 149 -10.59 3.75 -8.90
CA VAL A 149 -10.06 2.82 -9.91
C VAL A 149 -9.22 1.73 -9.23
N ALA A 150 -8.45 2.07 -8.19
CA ALA A 150 -7.64 1.09 -7.47
C ALA A 150 -8.49 0.01 -6.80
N ASP A 151 -9.67 0.36 -6.28
CA ASP A 151 -10.60 -0.61 -5.69
C ASP A 151 -11.09 -1.62 -6.72
N ALA A 152 -11.48 -1.15 -7.90
CA ALA A 152 -11.90 -2.01 -9.00
C ALA A 152 -10.75 -2.92 -9.47
N LEU A 153 -9.52 -2.40 -9.50
CA LEU A 153 -8.33 -3.19 -9.85
C LEU A 153 -8.00 -4.22 -8.78
N ASP A 154 -8.13 -3.90 -7.49
CA ASP A 154 -7.89 -4.86 -6.41
C ASP A 154 -8.88 -6.03 -6.48
N ASP A 155 -10.17 -5.75 -6.72
CA ASP A 155 -11.18 -6.77 -6.96
C ASP A 155 -10.84 -7.65 -8.19
N LEU A 156 -10.38 -7.02 -9.27
CA LEU A 156 -9.97 -7.72 -10.49
C LEU A 156 -8.74 -8.59 -10.23
N VAL A 157 -7.76 -8.12 -9.45
CA VAL A 157 -6.58 -8.89 -9.06
C VAL A 157 -6.99 -10.12 -8.26
N ILE A 158 -7.88 -9.99 -7.28
CA ILE A 158 -8.38 -11.12 -6.48
C ILE A 158 -9.07 -12.16 -7.38
N LEU A 159 -9.88 -11.70 -8.33
CA LEU A 159 -10.54 -12.57 -9.30
C LEU A 159 -9.53 -13.29 -10.21
N SER A 160 -8.52 -12.57 -10.71
CA SER A 160 -7.47 -13.12 -11.56
C SER A 160 -6.60 -14.14 -10.82
N LEU A 161 -6.27 -13.89 -9.54
CA LEU A 161 -5.54 -14.82 -8.69
C LEU A 161 -6.31 -16.10 -8.46
N SER A 162 -7.62 -16.00 -8.22
CA SER A 162 -8.50 -17.18 -8.06
C SER A 162 -8.54 -18.07 -9.30
N ASN A 163 -8.23 -17.53 -10.49
CA ASN A 163 -8.17 -18.25 -11.75
C ASN A 163 -6.73 -18.64 -12.16
N THR A 164 -5.72 -18.25 -11.39
CA THR A 164 -4.31 -18.51 -11.66
C THR A 164 -3.85 -19.72 -10.83
N PRO A 165 -3.07 -20.67 -11.39
CA PRO A 165 -2.70 -21.90 -10.68
C PRO A 165 -1.55 -21.69 -9.68
N VAL A 166 -1.74 -20.77 -8.73
CA VAL A 166 -0.75 -20.43 -7.69
C VAL A 166 -0.59 -21.60 -6.70
N ASP A 167 -1.69 -22.28 -6.34
CA ASP A 167 -1.64 -23.47 -5.48
C ASP A 167 -0.78 -24.59 -6.10
N GLU A 168 -0.98 -24.83 -7.40
CA GLU A 168 -0.24 -25.85 -8.15
C GLU A 168 1.24 -25.45 -8.29
N LEU A 169 1.52 -24.16 -8.46
CA LEU A 169 2.87 -23.62 -8.48
C LEU A 169 3.60 -23.90 -7.16
N ILE A 170 2.96 -23.57 -6.03
CA ILE A 170 3.52 -23.77 -4.69
C ILE A 170 3.72 -25.26 -4.40
N ALA A 171 2.72 -26.10 -4.67
CA ALA A 171 2.82 -27.54 -4.46
C ALA A 171 3.98 -28.16 -5.27
N THR A 172 4.16 -27.72 -6.52
CA THR A 172 5.25 -28.19 -7.38
C THR A 172 6.62 -27.72 -6.88
N LEU A 173 6.71 -26.50 -6.34
CA LEU A 173 7.94 -25.98 -5.72
C LEU A 173 8.32 -26.77 -4.47
N ASP A 174 7.35 -27.10 -3.63
CA ASP A 174 7.56 -27.89 -2.41
C ASP A 174 7.97 -29.33 -2.72
N GLU A 175 7.30 -29.98 -3.70
CA GLU A 175 7.67 -31.32 -4.16
C GLU A 175 9.12 -31.39 -4.66
N HIS A 176 9.59 -30.32 -5.28
CA HIS A 176 10.94 -30.22 -5.84
C HIS A 176 11.89 -29.38 -4.96
N ALA A 177 11.54 -29.17 -3.69
CA ALA A 177 12.32 -28.34 -2.77
C ALA A 177 13.80 -28.80 -2.73
N GLY A 178 14.71 -27.86 -3.01
CA GLY A 178 16.16 -28.12 -3.06
C GLY A 178 16.72 -28.49 -4.43
N SER A 179 15.88 -28.70 -5.44
CA SER A 179 16.31 -29.00 -6.83
C SER A 179 16.61 -27.74 -7.64
N PHE A 180 15.84 -26.68 -7.38
CA PHE A 180 16.00 -25.36 -7.99
C PHE A 180 15.43 -24.29 -7.04
N ARG A 181 15.70 -23.03 -7.36
CA ARG A 181 15.11 -21.86 -6.68
C ARG A 181 14.73 -20.84 -7.72
N LEU A 182 13.59 -20.20 -7.52
CA LEU A 182 13.22 -19.02 -8.28
C LEU A 182 14.14 -17.86 -7.92
N ALA A 183 14.45 -17.02 -8.89
CA ALA A 183 15.22 -15.81 -8.65
C ALA A 183 14.27 -14.73 -8.19
N SER A 184 14.59 -14.10 -7.06
CA SER A 184 13.91 -12.88 -6.65
C SER A 184 14.47 -11.70 -7.42
N ALA A 185 13.61 -10.84 -7.94
CA ALA A 185 13.98 -9.68 -8.71
C ALA A 185 13.86 -8.40 -7.88
N GLU A 186 14.87 -7.54 -8.05
CA GLU A 186 14.85 -6.15 -7.60
C GLU A 186 14.10 -5.31 -8.63
N THR A 187 13.45 -4.25 -8.17
CA THR A 187 12.78 -3.28 -9.04
C THR A 187 13.79 -2.37 -9.75
N SER A 188 13.32 -1.39 -10.52
CA SER A 188 14.19 -0.44 -11.20
C SER A 188 14.73 0.67 -10.28
N PHE A 189 14.34 0.68 -9.00
CA PHE A 189 14.80 1.67 -8.03
C PHE A 189 16.26 1.39 -7.63
N THR A 190 17.15 2.38 -7.68
CA THR A 190 18.56 2.20 -7.33
C THR A 190 18.94 2.98 -6.08
N GLY A 191 19.56 2.30 -5.10
CA GLY A 191 20.36 2.94 -4.05
C GLY A 191 19.63 3.33 -2.75
N MET A 192 18.31 3.15 -2.66
CA MET A 192 17.49 3.44 -1.48
C MET A 192 16.39 2.39 -1.32
N SER A 193 15.88 2.17 -0.10
CA SER A 193 14.66 1.37 0.09
C SER A 193 13.44 2.12 -0.48
N VAL A 194 12.43 1.38 -0.90
CA VAL A 194 11.18 1.96 -1.45
C VAL A 194 10.51 2.89 -0.43
N GLU A 195 10.51 2.51 0.85
CA GLU A 195 10.02 3.36 1.94
C GLU A 195 10.81 4.67 2.05
N ALA A 196 12.15 4.62 1.95
CA ALA A 196 12.97 5.83 1.95
C ALA A 196 12.74 6.68 0.70
N LEU A 197 12.51 6.05 -0.46
CA LEU A 197 12.17 6.77 -1.70
C LEU A 197 10.82 7.46 -1.59
N VAL A 198 9.80 6.81 -1.04
CA VAL A 198 8.49 7.41 -0.83
C VAL A 198 8.57 8.52 0.22
N SER A 199 9.27 8.30 1.33
CA SER A 199 9.44 9.33 2.37
C SER A 199 10.21 10.55 1.86
N GLU A 200 11.32 10.36 1.14
CA GLU A 200 12.14 11.47 0.65
C GLU A 200 11.54 12.16 -0.57
N ARG A 201 10.99 11.39 -1.53
CA ARG A 201 10.55 11.91 -2.84
C ARG A 201 9.04 12.08 -2.99
N LEU A 202 8.24 11.51 -2.10
CA LEU A 202 6.77 11.54 -2.13
C LEU A 202 6.14 11.88 -0.78
N SER A 203 6.88 12.46 0.18
CA SER A 203 6.33 12.89 1.49
C SER A 203 5.07 13.77 1.37
N PHE A 204 4.87 14.44 0.25
CA PHE A 204 3.69 15.26 -0.06
C PHE A 204 2.51 14.48 -0.68
N ALA A 205 2.77 13.30 -1.25
CA ALA A 205 1.76 12.45 -1.89
C ALA A 205 1.27 11.33 -0.97
N GLN A 206 1.88 11.17 0.21
CA GLN A 206 1.32 10.29 1.23
C GLN A 206 -0.10 10.75 1.59
N PRO A 207 -1.02 9.81 1.84
CA PRO A 207 -2.35 10.15 2.34
C PRO A 207 -2.22 10.90 3.66
N GLU A 208 -3.05 11.93 3.88
CA GLU A 208 -3.10 12.64 5.18
C GLU A 208 -3.48 11.69 6.33
N ASP A 209 -4.05 10.52 6.01
CA ASP A 209 -4.29 9.41 6.93
C ASP A 209 -3.05 8.98 7.71
N GLY A 210 -1.84 9.11 7.15
CA GLY A 210 -0.61 8.81 7.89
C GLY A 210 -0.40 9.72 9.11
N ALA A 211 -0.76 11.00 9.00
CA ALA A 211 -0.63 11.94 10.11
C ALA A 211 -1.68 11.67 11.20
N LEU A 212 -2.92 11.32 10.80
CA LEU A 212 -3.96 10.93 11.74
C LEU A 212 -3.63 9.62 12.45
N VAL A 213 -3.19 8.61 11.70
CA VAL A 213 -2.76 7.31 12.22
C VAL A 213 -1.57 7.49 13.17
N ASP A 214 -0.63 8.37 12.85
CA ASP A 214 0.51 8.69 13.72
C ASP A 214 0.05 9.40 15.01
N GLU A 215 -0.84 10.39 14.93
CA GLU A 215 -1.37 11.08 16.11
C GLU A 215 -2.21 10.16 17.00
N ILE A 216 -3.06 9.32 16.41
CA ILE A 216 -3.80 8.28 17.15
C ILE A 216 -2.81 7.29 17.76
N GLY A 217 -1.78 6.92 17.01
CA GLY A 217 -0.71 6.03 17.42
C GLY A 217 0.00 6.51 18.67
N GLU A 218 0.42 7.78 18.68
CA GLU A 218 1.06 8.42 19.82
C GLU A 218 0.18 8.41 21.08
N VAL A 219 -1.13 8.64 20.94
CA VAL A 219 -2.10 8.61 22.06
C VAL A 219 -2.22 7.18 22.62
N LEU A 220 -2.35 6.18 21.76
CA LEU A 220 -2.51 4.78 22.16
C LEU A 220 -1.22 4.19 22.76
N GLU A 221 -0.04 4.56 22.24
CA GLU A 221 1.25 4.20 22.84
C GLU A 221 1.45 4.86 24.22
N ALA A 222 1.06 6.13 24.38
CA ALA A 222 1.11 6.82 25.67
C ALA A 222 0.19 6.14 26.70
N LEU A 223 -1.02 5.75 26.28
CA LEU A 223 -1.94 4.99 27.11
C LEU A 223 -1.36 3.61 27.47
N GLY A 224 -0.82 2.87 26.49
CA GLY A 224 -0.21 1.56 26.70
C GLY A 224 0.93 1.61 27.72
N ARG A 225 1.83 2.61 27.60
CA ARG A 225 2.90 2.84 28.59
C ARG A 225 2.35 3.13 29.98
N SER A 226 1.36 4.03 30.08
CA SER A 226 0.73 4.36 31.36
C SER A 226 0.08 3.14 32.03
N LEU A 227 -0.54 2.25 31.25
CA LEU A 227 -1.15 1.02 31.75
C LEU A 227 -0.10 0.00 32.18
N ALA A 228 0.96 -0.20 31.39
CA ALA A 228 2.05 -1.10 31.73
C ALA A 228 2.77 -0.69 33.02
N GLU A 229 3.08 0.60 33.17
CA GLU A 229 3.65 1.16 34.41
C GLU A 229 2.68 1.01 35.58
N GLY A 230 1.39 1.25 35.35
CA GLY A 230 0.33 1.11 36.33
C GLY A 230 0.15 -0.31 36.85
N PHE A 231 0.10 -1.30 35.96
CA PHE A 231 0.00 -2.72 36.34
C PHE A 231 1.27 -3.25 37.00
N ALA A 232 2.45 -2.70 36.67
CA ALA A 232 3.70 -3.06 37.31
C ALA A 232 3.90 -2.40 38.70
N ALA A 233 3.21 -1.29 38.98
CA ALA A 233 3.36 -0.57 40.24
C ALA A 233 2.69 -1.30 41.41
N ALA A 234 3.40 -1.41 42.54
CA ALA A 234 2.88 -2.00 43.78
C ALA A 234 1.85 -1.10 44.53
N GLY A 235 1.52 0.07 43.97
CA GLY A 235 0.57 1.04 44.52
C GLY A 235 -0.79 0.99 43.81
N GLY A 236 -1.81 1.62 44.39
CA GLY A 236 -3.15 1.68 43.81
C GLY A 236 -3.16 2.41 42.46
N PHE A 237 -3.13 1.65 41.36
CA PHE A 237 -3.28 2.16 40.01
C PHE A 237 -4.75 2.50 39.74
N ASP A 238 -5.02 3.75 39.37
CA ASP A 238 -6.36 4.17 38.96
C ASP A 238 -6.56 3.93 37.47
N LEU A 239 -6.87 2.66 37.14
CA LEU A 239 -7.18 2.24 35.77
C LEU A 239 -8.28 3.11 35.13
N ARG A 240 -9.26 3.56 35.91
CA ARG A 240 -10.37 4.37 35.38
C ARG A 240 -9.90 5.75 34.95
N ALA A 241 -8.96 6.34 35.68
CA ALA A 241 -8.38 7.62 35.32
C ALA A 241 -7.52 7.51 34.05
N ALA A 242 -6.70 6.46 33.93
CA ALA A 242 -5.87 6.22 32.75
C ALA A 242 -6.72 5.99 31.48
N VAL A 243 -7.73 5.12 31.57
CA VAL A 243 -8.64 4.84 30.45
C VAL A 243 -9.42 6.09 30.05
N ARG A 244 -9.95 6.86 31.01
CA ARG A 244 -10.67 8.10 30.70
C ARG A 244 -9.78 9.12 29.99
N GLY A 245 -8.56 9.32 30.48
CA GLY A 245 -7.62 10.26 29.85
C GLY A 245 -7.23 9.83 28.43
N GLY A 246 -7.04 8.54 28.19
CA GLY A 246 -6.80 8.00 26.85
C GLY A 246 -7.99 8.19 25.91
N SER A 247 -9.21 7.91 26.38
CA SER A 247 -10.44 8.12 25.60
C SER A 247 -10.66 9.59 25.24
N GLU A 248 -10.49 10.52 26.19
CA GLU A 248 -10.64 11.96 25.96
C GLU A 248 -9.61 12.49 24.95
N ALA A 249 -8.35 12.04 25.04
CA ALA A 249 -7.30 12.42 24.11
C ALA A 249 -7.58 11.89 22.69
N LEU A 250 -8.01 10.63 22.59
CA LEU A 250 -8.32 10.00 21.31
C LEU A 250 -9.55 10.62 20.64
N GLU A 251 -10.59 10.90 21.41
CA GLU A 251 -11.79 11.60 20.93
C GLU A 251 -11.44 12.99 20.37
N LEU A 252 -10.51 13.71 21.00
CA LEU A 252 -10.06 15.03 20.54
C LEU A 252 -9.31 14.95 19.20
N VAL A 253 -8.45 13.95 19.02
CA VAL A 253 -7.73 13.71 17.77
C VAL A 253 -8.71 13.37 16.63
N LEU A 254 -9.63 12.44 16.87
CA LEU A 254 -10.62 12.02 15.87
C LEU A 254 -11.61 13.14 15.51
N ARG A 255 -12.12 13.89 16.49
CA ARG A 255 -12.98 15.06 16.22
C ARG A 255 -12.28 16.12 15.39
N ARG A 256 -10.98 16.35 15.63
CA ARG A 256 -10.19 17.31 14.85
C ARG A 256 -10.06 16.85 13.39
N ALA A 257 -9.81 15.57 13.16
CA ALA A 257 -9.70 15.00 11.82
C ALA A 257 -11.00 15.15 11.02
N ILE A 258 -12.13 14.79 11.63
CA ILE A 258 -13.47 14.93 11.04
C ILE A 258 -13.76 16.40 10.67
N LEU A 259 -13.34 17.35 11.52
CA LEU A 259 -13.53 18.78 11.28
C LEU A 259 -12.58 19.37 10.23
N SER A 260 -11.40 18.76 9.98
CA SER A 260 -10.48 19.20 8.93
C SER A 260 -10.89 18.73 7.54
N GLU A 261 -11.55 17.58 7.42
CA GLU A 261 -12.03 17.04 6.13
C GLU A 261 -13.35 17.70 5.67
N GLY A 262 -14.17 18.19 6.60
CA GLY A 262 -15.50 18.74 6.34
C GLY A 262 -15.58 20.24 5.97
N ALA A 263 -14.66 20.77 5.14
CA ALA A 263 -14.65 22.20 4.77
C ALA A 263 -15.76 22.64 3.77
N SER A 264 -16.97 22.08 3.88
CA SER A 264 -18.18 22.66 3.29
C SER A 264 -19.31 22.66 4.33
N ASP A 265 -19.77 23.87 4.69
CA ASP A 265 -20.75 24.20 5.75
C ASP A 265 -22.11 23.44 5.68
N GLU A 266 -22.35 22.61 4.66
CA GLU A 266 -23.61 21.88 4.45
C GLU A 266 -23.51 20.36 4.71
N ALA A 267 -22.31 19.79 4.91
CA ALA A 267 -22.12 18.36 5.23
C ALA A 267 -21.85 18.08 6.72
N ALA A 268 -21.74 19.12 7.56
CA ALA A 268 -21.54 19.01 9.01
C ALA A 268 -22.84 18.67 9.78
N GLU A 269 -23.87 18.15 9.11
CA GLU A 269 -25.08 17.65 9.75
C GLU A 269 -24.90 16.16 10.11
N GLU A 270 -24.90 15.91 11.42
CA GLU A 270 -24.72 14.61 12.10
C GLU A 270 -23.37 13.93 11.86
N ILE A 271 -22.33 14.43 12.56
CA ILE A 271 -21.28 13.55 13.07
C ILE A 271 -22.00 12.41 13.79
N ASP A 272 -21.88 11.16 13.33
CA ASP A 272 -22.43 10.02 14.05
C ASP A 272 -21.60 9.82 15.32
N GLU A 273 -21.99 10.55 16.37
CA GLU A 273 -21.41 10.48 17.71
C GLU A 273 -21.40 9.02 18.23
N ALA A 274 -22.26 8.14 17.71
CA ALA A 274 -22.23 6.73 18.05
C ALA A 274 -21.01 6.01 17.44
N ASP A 275 -20.68 6.34 16.20
CA ASP A 275 -19.53 5.77 15.48
C ASP A 275 -18.20 6.25 16.04
N LEU A 276 -18.10 7.54 16.36
CA LEU A 276 -16.95 8.10 17.07
C LEU A 276 -16.75 7.42 18.44
N ALA A 277 -17.83 7.26 19.21
CA ALA A 277 -17.77 6.59 20.51
C ALA A 277 -17.41 5.10 20.38
N LEU A 278 -17.86 4.43 19.31
CA LEU A 278 -17.53 3.05 19.01
C LEU A 278 -16.04 2.90 18.67
N ALA A 279 -15.51 3.74 17.78
CA ALA A 279 -14.11 3.74 17.38
C ALA A 279 -13.18 3.96 18.59
N VAL A 280 -13.48 4.98 19.41
CA VAL A 280 -12.71 5.24 20.65
C VAL A 280 -12.75 4.04 21.60
N SER A 281 -13.92 3.41 21.75
CA SER A 281 -14.09 2.25 22.64
C SER A 281 -13.32 1.02 22.16
N LEU A 282 -13.29 0.76 20.86
CA LEU A 282 -12.57 -0.36 20.26
C LEU A 282 -11.05 -0.20 20.41
N LEU A 283 -10.53 0.97 20.06
CA LEU A 283 -9.09 1.27 20.11
C LEU A 283 -8.55 1.25 21.55
N VAL A 284 -9.23 1.94 22.46
CA VAL A 284 -8.85 1.94 23.88
C VAL A 284 -9.02 0.54 24.48
N GLY A 285 -10.07 -0.18 24.12
CA GLY A 285 -10.31 -1.55 24.56
C GLY A 285 -9.19 -2.52 24.18
N ALA A 286 -8.71 -2.45 22.93
CA ALA A 286 -7.61 -3.27 22.45
C ALA A 286 -6.31 -3.03 23.23
N VAL A 287 -5.95 -1.76 23.45
CA VAL A 287 -4.76 -1.38 24.22
C VAL A 287 -4.86 -1.84 25.68
N VAL A 288 -6.01 -1.64 26.32
CA VAL A 288 -6.25 -2.09 27.70
C VAL A 288 -6.15 -3.61 27.82
N GLN A 289 -6.73 -4.35 26.88
CA GLN A 289 -6.69 -5.81 26.89
C GLN A 289 -5.24 -6.32 26.80
N ARG A 290 -4.43 -5.80 25.88
CA ARG A 290 -3.02 -6.24 25.75
C ARG A 290 -2.18 -5.86 26.96
N ALA A 291 -2.33 -4.64 27.47
CA ALA A 291 -1.63 -4.21 28.67
C ALA A 291 -1.99 -5.10 29.88
N ALA A 292 -3.25 -5.53 30.01
CA ALA A 292 -3.69 -6.44 31.06
C ALA A 292 -3.12 -7.86 30.92
N LEU A 293 -2.81 -8.30 29.69
CA LEU A 293 -2.12 -9.57 29.41
C LEU A 293 -0.60 -9.48 29.61
N GLY A 294 -0.06 -8.28 29.87
CA GLY A 294 1.38 -8.05 29.99
C GLY A 294 2.11 -8.05 28.66
N GLU A 295 1.38 -7.87 27.56
CA GLU A 295 1.92 -7.82 26.21
C GLU A 295 2.33 -6.38 25.87
N ALA A 296 3.34 -6.23 25.01
CA ALA A 296 3.75 -4.92 24.53
C ALA A 296 2.67 -4.33 23.61
N VAL A 297 2.42 -3.04 23.76
CA VAL A 297 1.64 -2.25 22.81
C VAL A 297 2.67 -1.56 21.93
N ASP A 298 2.95 -2.15 20.76
CA ASP A 298 3.90 -1.64 19.78
C ASP A 298 3.17 -0.90 18.64
N ARG A 299 3.93 -0.08 17.91
CA ARG A 299 3.41 0.79 16.87
C ARG A 299 2.70 0.03 15.76
N GLU A 300 3.24 -1.13 15.37
CA GLU A 300 2.69 -2.00 14.33
C GLU A 300 1.26 -2.43 14.66
N LEU A 301 1.04 -2.98 15.87
CA LEU A 301 -0.30 -3.34 16.34
C LEU A 301 -1.24 -2.14 16.40
N VAL A 302 -0.74 -1.00 16.86
CA VAL A 302 -1.55 0.21 17.01
C VAL A 302 -2.02 0.70 15.65
N VAL A 303 -1.14 0.70 14.65
CA VAL A 303 -1.46 1.04 13.26
C VAL A 303 -2.50 0.06 12.69
N ASP A 304 -2.31 -1.25 12.87
CA ASP A 304 -3.26 -2.28 12.41
C ASP A 304 -4.65 -2.08 13.03
N CYS A 305 -4.71 -1.81 14.34
CA CYS A 305 -5.98 -1.57 15.03
C CYS A 305 -6.69 -0.31 14.52
N VAL A 306 -5.93 0.74 14.21
CA VAL A 306 -6.48 1.99 13.68
C VAL A 306 -7.01 1.78 12.28
N GLN A 307 -6.27 1.11 11.40
CA GLN A 307 -6.72 0.80 10.04
C GLN A 307 -8.01 -0.02 10.04
N ILE A 308 -8.06 -1.11 10.82
CA ILE A 308 -9.27 -1.96 10.93
C ILE A 308 -10.49 -1.17 11.44
N VAL A 309 -10.28 -0.28 12.42
CA VAL A 309 -11.38 0.48 13.02
C VAL A 309 -11.86 1.58 12.09
N LEU A 310 -10.96 2.27 11.39
CA LEU A 310 -11.32 3.33 10.45
C LEU A 310 -11.97 2.79 9.16
N GLU A 311 -11.49 1.64 8.65
CA GLU A 311 -12.13 0.94 7.51
C GLU A 311 -13.51 0.38 7.86
N GLY A 312 -13.78 0.07 9.13
CA GLY A 312 -15.06 -0.48 9.57
C GLY A 312 -16.11 0.57 9.94
N VAL A 313 -15.72 1.85 10.04
CA VAL A 313 -16.56 2.98 10.47
C VAL A 313 -16.85 3.95 9.31
N SER A 314 -16.13 3.83 8.18
CA SER A 314 -16.41 4.52 6.92
C SER A 314 -17.51 3.85 6.10
#